data_AF-A0AAU6Z5R1-F1
#
_entry.id   AF-A0AAU6Z5R1-F1
#
_cell.length_a   1.000
_cell.length_b   1.000
_cell.length_c   1.000
_cell.angle_alpha   90.00
_cell.angle_beta   90.00
_cell.angle_gamma   90.00
#
_symmetry.space_group_name_H-M   'P 1'
#
loop_
_entity.id
_entity.type
_entity.pdbx_description
1 polymer ?
#
loop_
_entity_poly.entity_id
_entity_poly.type
_entity_poly.pdbx_seq_one_letter_code
_entity_poly.pdbx_strand_id
1 'polypeptide(L)' 'MNTGEPRWADLDEASVRVRAMQTKLHHWAVSDPGRLFEDVFNLVYDRDFLTVAWGRVKSMSI' A
#
# COMPACT_ATOMS: atom_id res chain seq x y z
N MET A 1 14.11 -27.03 -3.48
CA MET A 1 14.18 -25.58 -3.74
C MET A 1 13.08 -24.95 -2.92
N ASN A 2 13.46 -24.42 -1.77
CA ASN A 2 12.52 -23.88 -0.79
C ASN A 2 12.16 -22.52 -1.36
N THR A 3 10.92 -22.34 -1.79
CA THR A 3 10.38 -21.10 -2.35
C THR A 3 10.36 -20.06 -1.22
N GLY A 4 11.55 -19.54 -0.91
CA GLY A 4 11.82 -18.69 0.24
C GLY A 4 10.97 -17.44 0.13
N GLU A 5 10.18 -17.22 1.19
CA GLU A 5 9.52 -16.00 1.64
C GLU A 5 9.41 -14.86 0.61
N PRO A 6 8.18 -14.38 0.29
CA PRO A 6 8.03 -13.31 -0.69
C PRO A 6 8.91 -12.11 -0.29
N ARG A 7 9.93 -11.85 -1.11
CA ARG A 7 10.86 -10.73 -0.93
C ARG A 7 10.05 -9.44 -0.85
N TRP A 8 10.37 -8.58 0.12
CA TRP A 8 9.81 -7.23 0.18
C TRP A 8 10.16 -6.48 -1.10
N ALA A 9 9.17 -5.85 -1.72
CA ALA A 9 9.41 -5.01 -2.89
C ALA A 9 10.32 -3.84 -2.51
N ASP A 10 11.14 -3.35 -3.45
CA ASP A 10 11.86 -2.10 -3.24
C ASP A 10 10.88 -0.90 -3.26
N LEU A 11 11.32 0.25 -2.76
CA LEU A 11 10.46 1.43 -2.58
C LEU A 11 9.77 1.88 -3.86
N ASP A 12 10.47 1.85 -5.01
CA ASP A 12 9.88 2.21 -6.30
C ASP A 12 8.78 1.22 -6.74
N GLU A 13 9.06 -0.08 -6.65
CA GLU A 13 8.10 -1.14 -6.99
C GLU A 13 6.87 -1.10 -6.08
N ALA A 14 7.09 -0.96 -4.78
CA ALA A 14 6.04 -0.82 -3.78
C ALA A 14 5.21 0.43 -4.04
N SER A 15 5.83 1.56 -4.39
CA SER A 15 5.14 2.81 -4.70
C SER A 15 4.20 2.69 -5.89
N VAL A 16 4.62 1.98 -6.95
CA VAL A 16 3.75 1.72 -8.12
C VAL A 16 2.52 0.90 -7.72
N ARG A 17 2.70 -0.16 -6.92
CA ARG A 17 1.61 -1.03 -6.47
C ARG A 17 0.65 -0.32 -5.52
N VAL A 18 1.17 0.42 -4.54
CA VAL A 18 0.39 1.25 -3.63
C VAL A 18 -0.43 2.29 -4.40
N ARG A 19 0.16 2.94 -5.41
CA ARG A 19 -0.56 3.91 -6.24
C ARG A 19 -1.72 3.28 -7.02
N ALA A 20 -1.54 2.07 -7.54
CA ALA A 20 -2.62 1.34 -8.21
C ALA A 20 -3.76 1.00 -7.23
N MET A 21 -3.43 0.54 -6.02
CA MET A 21 -4.43 0.28 -4.97
C MET A 21 -5.18 1.55 -4.55
N GLN A 22 -4.45 2.65 -4.31
CA GLN A 22 -5.02 3.95 -3.98
C GLN A 22 -5.94 4.48 -5.08
N THR A 23 -5.57 4.28 -6.36
CA THR A 23 -6.41 4.70 -7.50
C THR A 23 -7.75 3.95 -7.50
N LYS A 24 -7.75 2.64 -7.23
CA LYS A 24 -8.97 1.84 -7.13
C LYS A 24 -9.85 2.30 -5.96
N LEU A 25 -9.25 2.47 -4.79
CA LEU A 25 -9.96 2.95 -3.60
C LEU A 25 -10.57 4.33 -3.82
N HIS A 26 -9.82 5.25 -4.43
CA HIS A 26 -10.31 6.58 -4.77
C HIS A 26 -11.50 6.51 -5.73
N HIS A 27 -11.40 5.71 -6.80
CA HIS A 27 -12.49 5.53 -7.75
C HIS A 27 -13.75 4.99 -7.06
N TRP A 28 -13.62 3.99 -6.18
CA TRP A 28 -14.74 3.45 -5.42
C TRP A 28 -15.35 4.45 -4.45
N ALA A 29 -14.52 5.20 -3.72
CA ALA A 29 -15.00 6.22 -2.77
C ALA A 29 -15.73 7.39 -3.47
N VAL A 30 -15.29 7.76 -4.69
CA VAL A 30 -15.97 8.78 -5.50
C VAL A 30 -17.29 8.25 -6.07
N SER A 31 -17.31 6.99 -6.51
CA SER A 31 -18.49 6.38 -7.12
C SER A 31 -19.59 6.08 -6.11
N ASP A 32 -19.23 5.77 -4.87
CA ASP A 32 -20.15 5.51 -3.77
C ASP A 32 -19.59 6.14 -2.47
N PRO A 33 -19.92 7.42 -2.20
CA PRO A 33 -19.44 8.12 -1.01
C PRO A 33 -19.92 7.53 0.32
N GLY A 34 -20.99 6.73 0.30
CA GLY A 34 -21.51 6.03 1.48
C GLY A 34 -20.83 4.68 1.75
N ARG A 35 -19.93 4.24 0.86
CA ARG A 35 -19.28 2.95 0.94
C ARG A 35 -18.35 2.87 2.13
N LEU A 36 -18.65 1.95 3.05
CA LEU A 36 -17.73 1.56 4.10
C LEU A 36 -16.77 0.51 3.56
N PHE A 37 -15.47 0.77 3.71
CA PHE A 37 -14.44 -0.18 3.36
C PHE A 37 -14.08 -0.98 4.62
N GLU A 38 -14.70 -2.15 4.78
CA GLU A 38 -14.46 -3.02 5.93
C GLU A 38 -13.03 -3.58 5.95
N ASP A 39 -12.33 -3.57 4.81
CA ASP A 39 -11.04 -4.19 4.58
C ASP A 39 -9.84 -3.22 4.58
N VAL A 40 -10.04 -1.93 4.90
CA VAL A 40 -8.94 -0.93 4.92
C VAL A 40 -7.82 -1.33 5.87
N PHE A 41 -8.16 -2.02 6.97
CA PHE A 41 -7.16 -2.49 7.92
C PHE A 41 -6.15 -3.44 7.27
N ASN A 42 -6.53 -4.18 6.23
CA ASN A 42 -5.61 -5.05 5.48
C ASN A 42 -4.50 -4.26 4.79
N LEU A 43 -4.78 -3.01 4.40
CA LEU A 43 -3.78 -2.13 3.76
C LEU A 43 -2.67 -1.73 4.75
N VAL A 44 -2.97 -1.67 6.05
CA VAL A 44 -1.96 -1.35 7.08
C VAL A 44 -0.98 -2.51 7.26
N TYR A 45 -1.43 -3.75 7.08
CA TYR A 45 -0.61 -4.95 7.14
C TYR A 45 0.02 -5.32 5.80
N ASP A 46 -0.34 -4.65 4.71
CA ASP A 46 0.20 -4.90 3.39
C ASP A 46 1.68 -4.47 3.31
N ARG A 47 2.53 -5.37 2.77
CA ARG A 47 3.99 -5.18 2.74
C ARG A 47 4.41 -4.00 1.86
N ASP A 48 3.69 -3.73 0.77
CA ASP A 48 4.01 -2.63 -0.12
C ASP A 48 3.66 -1.29 0.57
N PHE A 49 2.53 -1.24 1.29
CA PHE A 49 2.17 -0.08 2.12
C PHE A 49 3.20 0.18 3.24
N LEU A 50 3.63 -0.85 3.96
CA LEU A 50 4.65 -0.72 5.00
C LEU A 50 5.99 -0.21 4.44
N THR A 51 6.40 -0.70 3.26
CA THR A 51 7.62 -0.27 2.58
C THR A 51 7.56 1.22 2.23
N VAL A 52 6.44 1.67 1.64
CA VAL A 52 6.25 3.09 1.25
C VAL A 52 6.17 3.98 2.48
N ALA A 53 5.44 3.58 3.52
CA ALA A 53 5.33 4.32 4.77
C ALA A 53 6.70 4.51 5.42
N TRP A 54 7.49 3.44 5.51
CA TRP A 54 8.84 3.51 6.05
C TRP A 54 9.76 4.42 5.23
N GLY A 55 9.70 4.32 3.90
CA GLY A 55 10.44 5.21 3.00
C GLY A 55 10.14 6.68 3.26
N ARG A 56 8.87 7.05 3.42
CA ARG A 56 8.42 8.41 3.74
C ARG A 56 8.93 8.88 5.11
N VAL A 57 8.82 8.05 6.14
CA VAL A 57 9.31 8.37 7.50
C VAL A 57 10.82 8.61 7.48
N LYS A 58 11.59 7.77 6.78
CA LYS A 58 13.04 7.93 6.67
C LYS A 58 13.46 9.18 5.88
N SER A 59 12.73 9.54 4.82
CA SER A 59 13.02 10.77 4.07
C SER A 59 12.62 12.04 4.82
N MET A 60 11.73 11.90 5.81
CA MET A 60 11.25 12.98 6.66
C MET A 60 12.12 13.13 7.92
N SER A 61 13.44 13.02 7.77
CA SER A 61 14.38 13.47 8.81
C SER A 61 14.54 14.98 8.67
N ILE A 62 14.11 15.70 9.71
CA ILE A 62 14.36 17.13 9.93
C ILE A 62 15.85 17.35 10.17
#